data_AF-A0A4R1XND3-F1
#
_entry.id   AF-A0A4R1XND3-F1
#
_cell.length_a   1.000
_cell.length_b   1.000
_cell.length_c   1.000
_cell.angle_alpha   90.00
_cell.angle_beta   90.00
_cell.angle_gamma   90.00
#
_symmetry.space_group_name_H-M   'P 1'
#
loop_
_entity.id
_entity.type
_entity.pdbx_description
1 polymer ?
#
loop_
_entity_poly.entity_id
_entity_poly.type
_entity_poly.pdbx_seq_one_letter_code
_entity_poly.pdbx_strand_id
1 'polypeptide(L)'
;MRPPWKMIVRTLKEKPLAEARPLVTAAILEAGGMPLRLREARRRLFILTKAASEGRPAIVETEVGFVCLIALEDLVDVIVEPLPTLREVMEGAGVTRRARRKISSESRIGAQTKATK
;
A
#
# COMPACT_ATOMS: atom_id res chain seq x y z
N MET A 1 6.77 4.39 11.68
CA MET A 1 5.73 4.99 10.83
C MET A 1 4.83 3.85 10.34
N ARG A 2 3.55 3.83 10.72
CA ARG A 2 2.60 2.86 10.12
C ARG A 2 2.41 3.21 8.65
N PRO A 3 2.28 2.24 7.74
CA PRO A 3 1.95 2.54 6.35
C PRO A 3 0.63 3.33 6.30
N PRO A 4 0.52 4.37 5.47
CA PRO A 4 -0.73 5.11 5.32
C PRO A 4 -1.80 4.12 4.85
N TRP A 5 -2.96 4.11 5.50
CA TRP A 5 -4.07 3.19 5.19
C TRP A 5 -4.44 3.14 3.70
N LYS A 6 -4.23 4.25 2.98
CA LYS A 6 -4.33 4.35 1.51
C LYS A 6 -3.51 3.27 0.78
N MET A 7 -2.28 3.00 1.24
CA MET A 7 -1.40 1.97 0.67
C MET A 7 -1.97 0.57 0.85
N ILE A 8 -2.54 0.27 2.03
CA ILE A 8 -3.14 -1.02 2.34
C ILE A 8 -4.35 -1.25 1.41
N VAL A 9 -5.29 -0.30 1.36
CA VAL A 9 -6.50 -0.43 0.52
C VAL A 9 -6.14 -0.64 -0.95
N ARG A 10 -5.13 0.06 -1.46
CA ARG A 10 -4.70 -0.08 -2.86
C ARG A 10 -4.10 -1.46 -3.17
N THR A 11 -3.24 -2.01 -2.30
CA THR A 11 -2.69 -3.38 -2.50
C THR A 11 -3.74 -4.49 -2.46
N LEU A 12 -4.90 -4.23 -1.84
CA LEU A 12 -5.99 -5.20 -1.73
C LEU A 12 -6.87 -5.27 -2.98
N LYS A 13 -6.90 -4.22 -3.81
CA LYS A 13 -7.66 -4.19 -5.08
C LYS A 13 -7.19 -5.25 -6.08
N GLU A 14 -5.94 -5.69 -5.96
CA GLU A 14 -5.35 -6.73 -6.82
C GLU A 14 -5.72 -8.15 -6.37
N LYS A 15 -6.35 -8.31 -5.19
CA LYS A 15 -6.78 -9.61 -4.65
C LYS A 15 -8.24 -9.93 -5.02
N PRO A 16 -8.62 -11.21 -5.08
CA PRO A 16 -10.02 -11.61 -5.27
C PRO A 16 -10.95 -10.96 -4.23
N LEU A 17 -12.15 -10.55 -4.65
CA LEU A 17 -13.09 -9.76 -3.84
C LEU A 17 -13.44 -10.41 -2.47
N ALA A 18 -13.49 -11.74 -2.42
CA ALA A 18 -13.75 -12.50 -1.19
C ALA A 18 -12.65 -12.33 -0.14
N GLU A 19 -11.39 -12.20 -0.56
CA GLU A 19 -10.24 -11.97 0.31
C GLU A 19 -10.02 -10.47 0.57
N ALA A 20 -10.34 -9.62 -0.41
CA ALA A 20 -10.18 -8.18 -0.29
C ALA A 20 -11.14 -7.56 0.73
N ARG A 21 -12.41 -8.01 0.77
CA ARG A 21 -13.45 -7.42 1.63
C ARG A 21 -13.10 -7.40 3.13
N PRO A 22 -12.70 -8.50 3.78
CA PRO A 22 -12.34 -8.47 5.20
C PRO A 22 -11.08 -7.62 5.47
N LEU A 23 -10.11 -7.62 4.55
CA LEU A 23 -8.87 -6.86 4.69
C LEU A 23 -9.09 -5.35 4.52
N VAL A 24 -9.93 -4.94 3.57
CA VAL A 24 -10.33 -3.52 3.41
C VAL A 24 -11.09 -3.05 4.64
N THR A 25 -11.97 -3.90 5.18
CA THR A 25 -12.73 -3.60 6.40
C THR A 25 -11.79 -3.39 7.58
N ALA A 26 -10.81 -4.27 7.77
CA ALA A 26 -9.80 -4.12 8.82
C ALA A 26 -8.93 -2.86 8.64
N ALA A 27 -8.51 -2.55 7.41
CA ALA A 27 -7.71 -1.36 7.12
C ALA A 27 -8.48 -0.06 7.40
N ILE A 28 -9.77 -0.02 7.02
CA ILE A 28 -10.64 1.14 7.29
C ILE A 28 -10.86 1.28 8.80
N LEU A 29 -11.10 0.18 9.53
CA LEU A 29 -11.22 0.20 11.00
C LEU A 29 -9.95 0.66 11.69
N GLU A 30 -8.78 0.22 11.23
CA GLU A 30 -7.50 0.69 11.77
C GLU A 30 -7.29 2.19 11.53
N ALA A 31 -7.63 2.67 10.34
CA ALA A 31 -7.47 4.07 9.94
C ALA A 31 -8.47 5.00 10.64
N GLY A 32 -9.72 4.57 10.73
CA GLY A 32 -10.83 5.35 11.28
C GLY A 32 -10.95 5.29 12.80
N GLY A 33 -10.19 4.40 13.43
CA GLY A 33 -10.21 4.20 14.88
C GLY A 33 -11.52 3.58 15.37
N MET A 34 -11.89 3.87 16.61
CA MET A 34 -13.06 3.28 17.23
C MET A 34 -14.35 3.79 16.57
N PRO A 35 -15.27 2.89 16.15
CA PRO A 35 -16.57 3.30 15.63
C PRO A 35 -17.34 4.20 16.62
N LEU A 36 -17.86 5.30 16.10
CA LEU A 36 -18.67 6.25 16.83
C LEU A 36 -20.14 5.86 16.76
N ARG A 37 -20.87 5.99 17.87
CA ARG A 37 -22.33 5.86 17.84
C ARG A 37 -22.93 6.97 16.98
N LEU A 38 -23.99 6.66 16.23
CA LEU A 38 -24.69 7.62 15.36
C LEU A 38 -25.02 8.95 16.06
N ARG A 39 -25.44 8.92 17.33
CA ARG A 39 -25.76 10.12 18.11
C ARG A 39 -24.53 11.00 18.35
N GLU A 40 -23.36 10.41 18.55
CA GLU A 40 -22.10 11.13 18.75
C GLU A 40 -21.57 11.68 17.44
N ALA A 41 -21.63 10.89 16.37
CA ALA A 41 -21.27 11.32 15.03
C ALA A 41 -22.07 12.56 14.58
N ARG A 42 -23.40 12.56 14.83
CA ARG A 42 -24.26 13.72 14.52
C ARG A 42 -23.87 14.99 15.27
N ARG A 43 -23.54 14.90 16.57
CA ARG A 43 -23.16 16.06 17.38
C ARG A 43 -21.82 16.67 16.95
N ARG A 44 -20.93 15.86 16.37
CA ARG A 44 -19.57 16.26 15.99
C ARG A 44 -19.35 16.28 14.49
N LEU A 45 -20.42 16.29 13.68
CA LEU A 45 -20.33 16.10 12.24
C LEU A 45 -19.32 17.06 11.59
N PHE A 46 -19.36 18.34 11.96
CA PHE A 46 -18.39 19.33 11.48
C PHE A 46 -16.92 18.95 11.76
N ILE A 47 -16.62 18.49 12.98
CA ILE A 47 -15.27 18.07 13.38
C ILE A 47 -14.85 16.83 12.57
N LEU A 48 -15.75 15.88 12.38
CA LEU A 48 -15.48 14.66 11.62
C LEU A 48 -15.25 14.97 10.14
N THR A 49 -16.03 15.88 9.55
CA THR A 49 -15.83 16.33 8.15
C THR A 49 -14.49 17.03 7.98
N LYS A 50 -14.09 17.89 8.93
CA LYS A 50 -12.76 18.51 8.92
C LYS A 50 -11.65 17.46 9.00
N ALA A 51 -11.75 16.51 9.92
CA ALA A 51 -10.77 15.44 10.07
C ALA A 51 -10.67 14.55 8.81
N ALA A 52 -11.80 14.22 8.20
CA ALA A 52 -11.85 13.49 6.93
C ALA A 52 -11.14 14.26 5.81
N SER A 53 -11.34 15.59 5.75
CA SER A 53 -10.65 16.46 4.78
C SER A 53 -9.14 16.55 5.02
N GLU A 54 -8.67 16.22 6.22
CA GLU A 54 -7.25 16.10 6.57
C GLU A 54 -6.71 14.66 6.39
N GLY A 55 -7.46 13.77 5.72
CA GLY A 55 -7.05 12.40 5.42
C GLY A 55 -7.29 11.38 6.54
N ARG A 56 -8.08 11.75 7.56
CA ARG A 56 -8.44 10.87 8.68
C ARG A 56 -9.90 10.44 8.56
N PRO A 57 -10.20 9.24 8.04
CA PRO A 57 -11.57 8.77 7.94
C PRO A 57 -12.17 8.58 9.35
N ALA A 58 -13.50 8.54 9.42
CA ALA A 58 -14.23 8.24 10.66
C ALA A 58 -15.24 7.13 10.40
N ILE A 59 -15.46 6.27 11.39
CA ILE A 59 -16.44 5.18 11.29
C ILE A 59 -17.61 5.47 12.21
N VAL A 60 -18.81 5.30 11.67
CA VAL A 60 -20.07 5.45 12.38
C VAL A 60 -20.76 4.09 12.44
N GLU A 61 -21.06 3.65 13.64
CA GLU A 61 -21.88 2.47 13.90
C GLU A 61 -23.37 2.82 13.75
N THR A 62 -24.08 2.00 12.98
CA THR A 62 -25.52 2.08 12.70
C THR A 62 -26.17 0.72 12.95
N GLU A 63 -27.50 0.68 12.97
CA GLU A 63 -28.25 -0.58 13.18
C GLU A 63 -28.01 -1.61 12.07
N VAL A 64 -27.59 -1.16 10.88
CA VAL A 64 -27.41 -2.00 9.69
C VAL A 64 -25.93 -2.29 9.40
N GLY A 65 -25.02 -1.83 10.27
CA GLY A 65 -23.57 -1.98 10.13
C GLY A 65 -22.81 -0.66 10.26
N PHE A 66 -21.69 -0.55 9.54
CA PHE A 66 -20.78 0.59 9.63
C PHE A 66 -20.85 1.51 8.42
N VAL A 67 -20.81 2.81 8.66
CA VAL A 67 -20.66 3.86 7.63
C VAL A 67 -19.29 4.51 7.80
N CYS A 68 -18.54 4.63 6.71
CA CYS A 68 -17.26 5.33 6.69
C CYS A 68 -17.45 6.74 6.12
N LEU A 69 -17.02 7.75 6.88
CA LEU A 69 -16.85 9.12 6.39
C LEU A 69 -15.40 9.29 5.93
N ILE A 70 -15.21 9.63 4.66
CA ILE A 70 -13.92 9.79 4.00
C ILE A 70 -13.99 10.99 3.04
N ALA A 71 -12.89 11.70 2.82
CA ALA A 71 -12.85 12.75 1.81
C ALA A 71 -13.05 12.15 0.41
N LEU A 72 -13.78 12.88 -0.45
CA LEU A 72 -14.03 12.42 -1.81
C LEU A 72 -12.72 12.23 -2.59
N GLU A 73 -11.79 13.17 -2.47
CA GLU A 73 -10.47 13.09 -3.13
C GLU A 73 -9.72 11.83 -2.71
N ASP A 74 -9.70 11.50 -1.42
CA ASP A 74 -9.09 10.27 -0.93
C ASP A 74 -9.77 9.01 -1.49
N LEU A 75 -11.09 9.04 -1.66
CA LEU A 75 -11.82 7.93 -2.26
C LEU A 75 -11.52 7.80 -3.76
N VAL A 76 -11.45 8.93 -4.48
CA VAL A 76 -11.09 8.98 -5.90
C VAL A 76 -9.66 8.49 -6.09
N ASP A 77 -8.71 8.95 -5.29
CA ASP A 77 -7.32 8.46 -5.24
C ASP A 77 -7.26 6.95 -5.04
N VAL A 78 -8.10 6.41 -4.17
CA VAL A 78 -8.18 4.97 -3.94
C VAL A 78 -8.73 4.28 -5.17
N ILE A 79 -9.75 4.82 -5.83
CA ILE A 79 -10.47 4.19 -6.95
C ILE A 79 -9.70 4.28 -8.27
N VAL A 80 -9.16 5.45 -8.60
CA VAL A 80 -8.74 5.85 -9.94
C VAL A 80 -7.23 5.69 -10.17
N GLU A 81 -6.38 5.96 -9.16
CA GLU A 81 -4.94 5.92 -9.39
C GLU A 81 -4.39 4.49 -9.40
N PRO A 82 -3.74 4.05 -10.50
CA PRO A 82 -2.94 2.83 -10.48
C PRO A 82 -1.76 3.02 -9.51
N LEU A 83 -1.44 1.98 -8.75
CA LEU A 83 -0.30 2.02 -7.82
C LEU A 83 1.02 2.22 -8.58
N PRO A 84 1.99 2.92 -7.95
CA PRO A 84 3.33 2.90 -8.47
C PRO A 84 3.84 1.47 -8.45
N THR A 85 4.45 1.05 -9.55
CA THR A 85 4.99 -0.31 -9.65
C THR A 85 6.08 -0.52 -8.59
N LEU A 86 6.31 -1.77 -8.16
CA LEU A 86 7.42 -2.10 -7.25
C LEU A 86 8.75 -1.52 -7.76
N ARG A 87 8.92 -1.45 -9.09
CA ARG A 87 10.03 -0.79 -9.76
C ARG A 87 10.10 0.70 -9.46
N GLU A 88 9.01 1.45 -9.61
CA GLU A 88 8.95 2.89 -9.33
C GLU A 88 9.20 3.19 -7.85
N VAL A 89 8.71 2.34 -6.94
CA VAL A 89 8.98 2.46 -5.51
C VAL A 89 10.48 2.23 -5.21
N MET A 90 11.09 1.23 -5.85
CA MET A 90 12.53 0.94 -5.69
C MET A 90 13.41 2.03 -6.29
N GLU A 91 13.05 2.58 -7.44
CA GLU A 91 13.74 3.70 -8.08
C GLU A 91 13.65 4.97 -7.22
N GLY A 92 12.47 5.28 -6.66
CA GLY A 92 12.29 6.40 -5.72
C GLY A 92 13.04 6.24 -4.39
N ALA A 93 13.28 5.00 -3.94
CA ALA A 93 14.10 4.68 -2.77
C ALA A 93 15.62 4.64 -3.06
N GLY A 94 16.05 4.96 -4.29
CA GLY A 94 17.45 4.93 -4.71
C GLY A 94 18.03 3.54 -4.93
N VAL A 95 17.20 2.49 -4.99
CA VAL A 95 17.62 1.11 -5.25
C VAL A 95 17.74 0.90 -6.76
N THR A 96 18.86 1.34 -7.32
CA THR A 96 19.21 1.03 -8.71
C THR A 96 19.72 -0.41 -8.81
N ARG A 97 19.24 -1.18 -9.80
CA ARG A 97 19.75 -2.54 -10.09
C ARG A 97 21.27 -2.47 -10.25
N ARG A 98 22.02 -3.07 -9.32
CA ARG A 98 23.44 -3.36 -9.58
C ARG A 98 23.50 -4.23 -10.83
N ALA A 99 24.16 -3.74 -11.87
CA ALA A 99 24.39 -4.49 -13.10
C ALA A 99 24.98 -5.85 -12.73
N ARG A 100 24.29 -6.92 -13.14
CA ARG A 100 24.75 -8.30 -12.95
C ARG A 100 26.11 -8.42 -13.64
N ARG A 101 27.19 -8.45 -12.86
CA ARG A 101 28.56 -8.57 -13.36
C ARG A 101 28.63 -9.89 -14.14
N LYS A 102 28.71 -9.83 -15.47
CA LYS A 102 29.03 -11.00 -16.29
C LYS A 102 30.45 -11.40 -15.93
N ILE A 103 30.60 -12.50 -15.20
CA ILE A 103 31.90 -13.14 -15.04
C ILE A 103 32.16 -13.83 -16.39
N SER A 104 33.02 -13.23 -17.22
CA SER A 104 33.51 -13.85 -18.44
C SER A 104 34.37 -15.05 -18.06
N SER A 105 33.86 -16.25 -18.31
CA SER A 105 34.62 -17.49 -18.22
C SER A 105 35.52 -17.64 -19.45
N GLU A 106 36.55 -16.80 -19.54
CA GLU A 106 37.64 -16.99 -20.50
C GLU A 106 38.96 -16.74 -19.78
N SER A 107 39.64 -17.82 -19.40
CA SER A 107 41.11 -17.93 -19.33
C SER A 107 41.51 -19.19 -18.56
N ARG A 108 41.38 -20.37 -19.19
CA ARG A 108 42.24 -21.55 -18.92
C ARG A 108 42.42 -22.37 -20.20
N ILE A 109 43.03 -21.76 -21.21
CA ILE A 109 43.70 -22.50 -22.28
C ILE A 109 45.06 -21.83 -22.46
N GLY A 110 46.12 -22.48 -21.99
CA GLY A 110 47.50 -22.03 -22.19
C GLY A 110 48.41 -22.43 -21.02
N ALA A 111 49.48 -23.15 -21.36
CA ALA A 111 50.49 -23.79 -20.50
C ALA A 111 50.02 -25.16 -19.95
N GLN A 112 50.60 -26.31 -20.32
CA GLN A 112 51.99 -26.57 -20.65
C GLN A 112 52.13 -27.64 -21.72
N THR A 113 52.95 -27.35 -22.74
CA THR A 113 53.64 -28.35 -23.56
C THR A 113 55.12 -28.33 -23.18
N LYS A 114 55.74 -29.52 -23.20
CA LYS A 114 57.18 -29.86 -23.21
C LYS A 114 57.91 -30.04 -21.88
N ALA A 115 58.30 -31.29 -21.59
CA ALA A 115 59.70 -31.79 -21.62
C ALA A 115 59.74 -33.23 -21.02
N THR A 116 59.84 -34.28 -21.82
CA THR A 116 61.08 -35.04 -22.14
C THR A 116 61.81 -35.65 -20.93
N LYS A 117 61.63 -36.95 -20.71
CA LYS A 117 62.69 -37.97 -20.69
C LYS A 117 62.10 -39.37 -20.78
#